data_AF-A0A1H5H5B3-F1
#
_entry.id   AF-A0A1H5H5B3-F1
#
_cell.length_a   1.000
_cell.length_b   1.000
_cell.length_c   1.000
_cell.angle_alpha   90.00
_cell.angle_beta   90.00
_cell.angle_gamma   90.00
#
_symmetry.space_group_name_H-M   'P 1'
#
loop_
_entity.id
_entity.type
_entity.pdbx_description
1 polymer ?
#
loop_
_entity_poly.entity_id
_entity_poly.type
_entity_poly.pdbx_seq_one_letter_code
_entity_poly.pdbx_strand_id
1 'polypeptide(L)' 'MMFSYTIAKFDLMLDVLDSESIVLSLNYRTDLYSSSSIARFSGYLNKIIDSVLDNKEKQLKDIDILSHQKKIDCY' A
#
# COMPACT_ATOMS: atom_id res chain seq x y z
N MET A 1 7.68 20.18 1.11
CA MET A 1 6.27 20.66 1.17
C MET A 1 5.39 19.43 1.19
N MET A 2 4.70 19.14 2.29
CA MET A 2 3.77 18.00 2.37
C MET A 2 2.50 18.35 1.60
N PHE A 3 2.17 17.59 0.55
CA PHE A 3 0.91 17.73 -0.16
C PHE A 3 -0.20 17.07 0.66
N SER A 4 -0.78 17.80 1.61
CA SER A 4 -2.02 17.38 2.28
C SER A 4 -3.21 17.71 1.38
N TYR A 5 -3.59 16.79 0.49
CA TYR A 5 -4.82 16.94 -0.28
C TYR A 5 -6.04 16.78 0.65
N THR A 6 -6.76 17.86 0.90
CA THR A 6 -8.03 17.80 1.66
C THR A 6 -9.17 17.15 0.85
N ILE A 7 -8.99 17.00 -0.47
CA ILE A 7 -9.98 16.45 -1.39
C ILE A 7 -9.30 15.37 -2.25
N ALA A 8 -9.82 14.13 -2.17
CA ALA A 8 -9.39 13.04 -3.02
C ALA A 8 -9.97 13.22 -4.45
N LYS A 9 -9.07 13.26 -5.45
CA LYS A 9 -9.44 13.43 -6.88
C LYS A 9 -9.76 12.12 -7.58
N PHE A 10 -9.30 11.00 -7.02
CA PHE A 10 -9.53 9.64 -7.46
C PHE A 10 -9.95 8.80 -6.25
N ASP A 11 -10.54 7.63 -6.49
CA ASP A 11 -10.96 6.73 -5.42
C ASP A 11 -9.78 6.29 -4.53
N LEU A 12 -8.64 5.97 -5.15
CA LEU A 12 -7.34 5.72 -4.52
C LEU A 12 -6.21 6.26 -5.41
N MET A 13 -5.27 6.98 -4.82
CA MET A 13 -4.12 7.58 -5.49
C MET A 13 -2.87 7.36 -4.66
N LEU A 14 -1.77 6.94 -5.30
CA LEU A 14 -0.45 6.84 -4.72
C LEU A 14 0.42 7.96 -5.29
N ASP A 15 0.81 8.90 -4.43
CA ASP A 15 1.80 9.91 -4.75
C ASP A 15 3.20 9.42 -4.34
N VAL A 16 4.16 9.54 -5.25
CA VAL A 16 5.56 9.20 -5.01
C VAL A 16 6.39 10.48 -5.08
N LEU A 17 7.05 10.80 -3.98
CA LEU A 17 7.98 11.92 -3.92
C LEU A 17 9.41 11.39 -3.80
N ASP A 18 10.22 11.69 -4.81
CA ASP A 18 11.65 11.42 -4.79
C ASP A 18 12.39 12.61 -4.17
N SER A 19 13.05 12.38 -3.04
CA SER A 19 13.72 13.41 -2.22
C SER A 19 14.99 12.82 -1.58
N GLU A 20 15.34 13.18 -0.35
CA GLU A 20 16.40 12.46 0.39
C GLU A 20 16.04 10.98 0.65
N SER A 21 14.74 10.69 0.64
CA SER A 21 14.18 9.34 0.61
C SER A 21 12.95 9.32 -0.29
N ILE A 22 12.59 8.13 -0.78
CA ILE A 22 11.33 7.92 -1.50
C ILE A 22 10.19 7.94 -0.49
N VAL A 23 9.30 8.91 -0.62
CA VAL A 23 8.08 9.02 0.21
C VAL A 23 6.88 8.58 -0.60
N LEU A 24 6.13 7.63 -0.05
CA LEU A 24 4.89 7.11 -0.63
C LEU A 24 3.69 7.63 0.18
N SER A 25 2.76 8.32 -0.48
CA SER A 25 1.56 8.86 0.16
C SER A 25 0.30 8.32 -0.51
N LEU A 26 -0.60 7.72 0.28
CA LEU A 26 -1.89 7.23 -0.21
C LEU A 26 -2.98 8.26 0.09
N ASN A 27 -3.57 8.79 -0.97
CA ASN A 27 -4.75 9.65 -0.94
C ASN A 27 -5.96 8.84 -1.38
N TYR A 28 -7.05 8.88 -0.63
CA TYR A 28 -8.21 8.02 -0.88
C TYR A 28 -9.50 8.72 -0.50
N ARG A 29 -10.60 8.31 -1.11
CA ARG A 29 -11.91 8.80 -0.68
C ARG A 29 -12.39 8.02 0.55
N THR A 30 -12.76 8.77 1.59
CA THR A 30 -13.18 8.21 2.88
C THR A 30 -14.59 7.62 2.87
N ASP A 31 -15.38 7.89 1.83
CA ASP A 31 -16.68 7.24 1.60
C ASP A 31 -16.54 5.81 1.06
N LEU A 32 -15.42 5.49 0.40
CA LEU A 32 -15.12 4.16 -0.14
C LEU A 32 -14.16 3.35 0.73
N TYR A 33 -13.20 4.01 1.39
CA TYR A 33 -12.16 3.34 2.17
C TYR A 33 -12.05 3.89 3.58
N SER A 34 -11.93 2.98 4.54
CA SER A 34 -11.53 3.33 5.91
C SER A 34 -10.01 3.50 6.02
N SER A 35 -9.58 4.25 7.01
CA SER A 35 -8.16 4.38 7.36
C SER A 35 -7.50 3.04 7.67
N SER A 36 -8.23 2.10 8.31
CA SER A 36 -7.74 0.75 8.59
C SER A 36 -7.54 -0.08 7.32
N SER A 37 -8.42 0.04 6.33
CA SER A 37 -8.27 -0.62 5.03
C SER A 37 -7.04 -0.10 4.29
N ILE A 38 -6.82 1.22 4.28
CA ILE A 38 -5.66 1.84 3.63
C ILE A 38 -4.36 1.50 4.36
N ALA A 39 -4.37 1.40 5.69
CA ALA A 39 -3.22 0.92 6.45
C ALA A 39 -2.86 -0.53 6.13
N ARG A 40 -3.85 -1.40 5.87
CA ARG A 40 -3.57 -2.77 5.39
C ARG A 40 -3.00 -2.75 3.97
N PHE A 41 -3.54 -1.91 3.10
CA PHE A 41 -3.06 -1.73 1.72
C PHE A 41 -1.62 -1.23 1.66
N SER A 42 -1.25 -0.23 2.48
CA SER A 42 0.13 0.25 2.57
C SER A 42 1.08 -0.84 3.07
N GLY A 43 0.64 -1.67 4.03
CA GLY A 43 1.38 -2.85 4.47
C GLY A 43 1.62 -3.86 3.35
N TYR A 44 0.62 -4.11 2.50
CA TYR A 44 0.76 -4.98 1.33
C TYR A 44 1.74 -4.41 0.31
N LEU A 45 1.68 -3.11 0.04
CA LEU A 45 2.59 -2.43 -0.88
C LEU A 45 4.04 -2.53 -0.40
N ASN A 46 4.30 -2.31 0.89
CA ASN A 46 5.63 -2.45 1.47
C ASN A 46 6.18 -3.87 1.29
N LYS A 47 5.37 -4.91 1.53
CA LYS A 47 5.78 -6.31 1.32
C LYS A 47 6.15 -6.62 -0.13
N ILE A 48 5.43 -6.04 -1.08
CA ILE A 48 5.74 -6.19 -2.51
C ILE A 48 7.09 -5.54 -2.80
N ILE A 49 7.30 -4.30 -2.34
CA ILE A 49 8.56 -3.56 -2.50
C ILE A 49 9.71 -4.37 -1.90
N ASP A 50 9.58 -4.81 -0.65
CA ASP A 50 10.61 -5.59 0.05
C ASP A 50 10.92 -6.90 -0.70
N SER A 51 9.89 -7.62 -1.17
CA SER A 51 10.09 -8.88 -1.91
C SER A 51 10.81 -8.68 -3.25
N VAL A 52 10.50 -7.59 -3.97
CA VAL A 52 11.14 -7.26 -5.25
C VAL A 52 12.59 -6.79 -5.03
N LEU A 53 12.85 -6.08 -3.93
CA LEU A 53 14.20 -5.65 -3.55
C LEU A 53 15.08 -6.83 -3.11
N ASP A 54 14.52 -7.80 -2.39
CA ASP A 54 15.21 -9.02 -1.94
C ASP A 54 15.57 -9.95 -3.11
N ASN A 55 14.63 -10.19 -4.02
CA ASN A 55 14.86 -11.02 -5.21
C ASN A 55 14.11 -10.49 -6.43
N LYS A 56 14.85 -9.86 -7.34
CA LYS A 56 14.32 -9.28 -8.59
C LYS A 56 13.78 -10.30 -9.59
N GLU A 57 14.16 -11.57 -9.48
CA GLU A 57 13.66 -12.65 -10.35
C GLU A 57 12.41 -13.34 -9.80
N LYS A 58 12.02 -13.03 -8.56
CA LYS A 58 10.82 -13.59 -7.94
C LYS A 58 9.58 -13.18 -8.74
N GLN A 59 8.76 -14.16 -9.13
CA GLN A 59 7.56 -13.89 -9.88
C GLN A 59 6.51 -13.22 -8.97
N LEU A 60 5.74 -12.29 -9.53
CA LEU A 60 4.74 -11.53 -8.77
C LEU A 60 3.71 -12.43 -8.06
N LYS A 61 3.31 -13.55 -8.67
CA LYS A 61 2.38 -14.51 -8.08
C LYS A 61 2.91 -15.22 -6.83
N ASP A 62 4.23 -15.22 -6.64
CA ASP A 62 4.91 -15.90 -5.53
C ASP A 62 5.18 -14.93 -4.35
N ILE A 63 4.74 -13.67 -4.46
CA ILE A 63 4.84 -12.68 -3.39
C ILE A 63 3.65 -12.84 -2.43
N ASP A 64 3.93 -13.27 -1.20
CA ASP A 64 2.91 -13.33 -0.15
C ASP A 64 2.67 -11.95 0.49
N ILE A 65 1.61 -11.31 0.02
CA ILE A 65 1.20 -9.98 0.49
C ILE A 65 0.41 -10.04 1.80
N LEU A 66 -0.16 -11.18 2.20
CA LEU A 66 -1.01 -11.24 3.39
C LEU A 66 -0.12 -11.19 4.63
N SER A 67 -0.28 -10.17 5.48
CA SER A 67 0.28 -10.23 6.83
C SER A 67 -0.40 -11.40 7.56
N HIS A 68 0.25 -11.96 8.59
CA HIS A 68 -0.25 -13.08 9.40
C HIS A 68 -1.59 -12.80 10.15
N GLN A 69 -2.41 -11.85 9.70
CA GLN A 69 -3.83 -11.79 9.98
C GLN A 69 -4.49 -13.06 9.44
N LYS A 70 -4.44 -14.09 10.30
CA LYS A 70 -5.30 -15.26 10.41
C LYS A 70 -6.29 -15.31 9.24
N LYS A 71 -6.08 -16.27 8.32
CA LYS A 71 -7.17 -16.77 7.50
C LYS A 71 -8.30 -17.06 8.47
N ILE A 72 -9.35 -16.23 8.47
CA ILE A 72 -10.59 -16.61 9.11
C ILE A 72 -11.16 -17.62 8.12
N ASP A 73 -10.75 -18.87 8.31
CA ASP A 73 -11.38 -20.01 7.68
C ASP A 73 -12.82 -20.04 8.24
N CYS A 74 -13.77 -19.49 7.49
CA CYS A 74 -15.18 -19.72 7.77
C CYS A 74 -15.51 -21.15 7.33
N TYR A 75 -15.77 -22.02 8.30
CA TYR A 75 -16.51 -23.28 8.11
C TYR A 75 -18.01 -23.00 8.01
#